data_AF-A0A1R0M8K3-F1
#
_entry.id   AF-A0A1R0M8K3-F1
#
_cell.length_a   1.000
_cell.length_b   1.000
_cell.length_c   1.000
_cell.angle_alpha   90.00
_cell.angle_beta   90.00
_cell.angle_gamma   90.00
#
_symmetry.space_group_name_H-M   'P 1'
#
loop_
_entity.id
_entity.type
_entity.pdbx_description
1 polymer ?
#
loop_
_entity_poly.entity_id
_entity_poly.type
_entity_poly.pdbx_seq_one_letter_code
_entity_poly.pdbx_strand_id
1 'polypeptide(L)'
;MCSSCRKKTRSASAHETRVQATYGLGPGEYAEMFRLQGGKCAICRQTRQQRLSVDHCHKSGVVRGLLCRRCNSQLIARGARDSPVILRNAADYLEDPPAIRFIGKRYHREDGKK
;
A
#
# COMPACT_ATOMS: atom_id res chain seq x y z
N MET A 1 1.00 34.67 -8.70
CA MET A 1 0.89 33.33 -8.08
C MET A 1 0.97 33.47 -6.56
N CYS A 2 -0.03 33.00 -5.79
CA CYS A 2 -0.07 33.21 -4.34
C CYS A 2 0.91 32.29 -3.56
N SER A 3 1.17 32.58 -2.28
CA SER A 3 2.08 31.81 -1.42
C SER A 3 1.68 30.34 -1.28
N SER A 4 0.38 30.06 -1.17
CA SER A 4 -0.20 28.71 -1.13
C SER A 4 0.10 27.92 -2.41
N CYS A 5 -0.11 28.53 -3.59
CA CYS A 5 0.23 27.92 -4.87
C CYS A 5 1.74 27.62 -4.98
N ARG A 6 2.60 28.55 -4.55
CA ARG A 6 4.06 28.34 -4.53
C ARG A 6 4.49 27.21 -3.58
N LYS A 7 3.85 27.06 -2.43
CA LYS A 7 4.13 25.95 -1.49
C LYS A 7 3.75 24.59 -2.10
N LYS A 8 2.61 24.52 -2.79
CA LYS A 8 2.16 23.29 -3.46
C LYS A 8 3.10 22.87 -4.59
N THR A 9 3.52 23.81 -5.44
CA THR A 9 4.45 23.50 -6.55
C THR A 9 5.82 23.06 -6.04
N ARG A 10 6.38 23.74 -5.03
CA ARG A 10 7.63 23.31 -4.38
C ARG A 10 7.52 21.90 -3.79
N SER A 11 6.41 21.57 -3.12
CA SER A 11 6.19 20.23 -2.57
C SER A 11 6.08 19.15 -3.67
N ALA A 12 5.48 19.49 -4.81
CA ALA A 12 5.38 18.58 -5.96
C ALA A 12 6.75 18.32 -6.60
N SER A 13 7.51 19.37 -6.88
CA SER A 13 8.86 19.28 -7.44
C SER A 13 9.81 18.51 -6.50
N ALA A 14 9.84 18.84 -5.20
CA ALA A 14 10.67 18.12 -4.24
C ALA A 14 10.26 16.64 -4.10
N HIS A 15 8.96 16.34 -4.24
CA HIS A 15 8.50 14.97 -4.25
C HIS A 15 9.01 14.22 -5.49
N GLU A 16 8.87 14.83 -6.67
CA GLU A 16 9.33 14.29 -7.94
C GLU A 16 10.84 14.00 -7.89
N THR A 17 11.67 14.99 -7.53
CA THR A 17 13.13 14.79 -7.41
C THR A 17 13.48 13.61 -6.50
N ARG A 18 12.81 13.48 -5.36
CA ARG A 18 13.07 12.36 -4.44
C ARG A 18 12.66 11.02 -5.05
N VAL A 19 11.50 10.91 -5.70
CA VAL A 19 11.09 9.61 -6.28
C VAL A 19 11.99 9.20 -7.45
N GLN A 20 12.47 10.16 -8.24
CA GLN A 20 13.47 9.89 -9.28
C GLN A 20 14.77 9.37 -8.65
N ALA A 21 15.31 10.09 -7.65
CA ALA A 21 16.57 9.71 -7.00
C ALA A 21 16.51 8.38 -6.24
N THR A 22 15.37 8.07 -5.59
CA THR A 22 15.23 6.85 -4.78
C THR A 22 14.85 5.62 -5.59
N TYR A 23 14.02 5.77 -6.63
CA TYR A 23 13.41 4.64 -7.34
C TYR A 23 13.76 4.58 -8.83
N GLY A 24 14.61 5.49 -9.33
CA GLY A 24 15.01 5.52 -10.73
C GLY A 24 13.89 5.89 -11.71
N LEU A 25 12.79 6.47 -11.21
CA LEU A 25 11.70 6.93 -12.07
C LEU A 25 12.14 8.13 -12.91
N GLY A 26 11.66 8.21 -14.14
CA GLY A 26 11.76 9.39 -15.00
C GLY A 26 10.80 10.52 -14.60
N PRO A 27 10.95 11.71 -15.20
CA PRO A 27 10.02 12.82 -15.01
C PRO A 27 8.58 12.43 -15.35
N GLY A 28 7.63 12.78 -14.48
CA GLY A 28 6.21 12.47 -14.69
C GLY A 28 5.77 11.01 -14.50
N GLU A 29 6.67 10.03 -14.45
CA GLU A 29 6.31 8.60 -14.38
C GLU A 29 5.51 8.25 -13.12
N TYR A 30 5.82 8.87 -11.98
CA TYR A 30 5.00 8.72 -10.77
C TYR A 30 3.55 9.18 -11.00
N ALA A 31 3.37 10.34 -11.66
CA ALA A 31 2.05 10.88 -11.93
C ALA A 31 1.28 10.00 -12.92
N GLU A 32 1.99 9.45 -13.91
CA GLU A 32 1.42 8.53 -14.88
C GLU A 32 1.00 7.20 -14.23
N MET A 33 1.85 6.58 -13.40
CA MET A 33 1.46 5.42 -12.60
C MET A 33 0.25 5.73 -11.70
N PHE A 34 0.23 6.90 -11.06
CA PHE A 34 -0.90 7.32 -10.24
C PHE A 34 -2.20 7.42 -11.05
N ARG A 35 -2.13 8.00 -12.25
CA ARG A 35 -3.26 8.14 -13.17
C ARG A 35 -3.74 6.78 -13.67
N LEU A 36 -2.83 5.92 -14.14
CA LEU A 36 -3.13 4.57 -14.62
C LEU A 36 -3.71 3.68 -13.52
N GLN A 37 -3.31 3.88 -12.26
CA GLN A 37 -3.92 3.23 -11.10
C GLN A 37 -5.29 3.82 -10.69
N GLY A 38 -5.80 4.81 -11.41
CA GLY A 38 -7.06 5.49 -11.10
C GLY A 38 -7.01 6.31 -9.80
N GLY A 39 -5.83 6.82 -9.43
CA GLY A 39 -5.61 7.60 -8.21
C GLY A 39 -5.80 6.82 -6.92
N LYS A 40 -5.66 5.49 -6.97
CA LYS A 40 -5.97 4.57 -5.87
C LYS A 40 -4.77 3.67 -5.54
N CYS A 41 -4.74 3.21 -4.29
CA CYS A 41 -3.82 2.16 -3.87
C CYS A 41 -3.99 0.91 -4.74
N ALA A 42 -2.91 0.34 -5.28
CA ALA A 42 -3.00 -0.83 -6.15
C ALA A 42 -3.62 -2.05 -5.44
N ILE A 43 -3.39 -2.21 -4.13
CA ILE A 43 -3.91 -3.33 -3.34
C ILE A 43 -5.35 -3.07 -2.87
N CYS A 44 -5.57 -2.11 -1.96
CA CYS A 44 -6.89 -1.95 -1.36
C CYS A 44 -7.88 -1.14 -2.20
N ARG A 45 -7.45 -0.59 -3.35
CA ARG A 45 -8.27 0.20 -4.28
C ARG A 45 -8.94 1.44 -3.67
N GLN A 46 -8.48 1.88 -2.51
CA GLN A 46 -8.96 3.09 -1.83
C GLN A 46 -8.15 4.31 -2.25
N THR A 47 -8.80 5.47 -2.35
CA THR A 47 -8.13 6.77 -2.50
C THR A 47 -7.52 7.21 -1.17
N ARG A 48 -6.54 8.11 -1.22
CA ARG A 48 -5.89 8.67 -0.04
C ARG A 48 -5.67 10.17 -0.23
N GLN A 49 -5.78 10.92 0.87
CA GLN A 49 -5.43 12.35 0.87
C GLN A 49 -3.91 12.55 0.77
N GLN A 50 -3.14 11.62 1.32
CA GLN A 50 -1.68 11.61 1.24
C GLN A 50 -1.22 10.94 -0.06
N ARG A 51 -0.03 11.31 -0.51
CA ARG A 51 0.64 10.66 -1.66
C ARG A 51 0.85 9.17 -1.36
N LEU A 52 0.70 8.35 -2.39
CA LEU A 52 0.96 6.92 -2.31
C LEU A 52 2.48 6.67 -2.30
N SER A 53 2.90 5.63 -1.60
CA SER A 53 4.28 5.17 -1.56
C SER A 53 4.60 4.36 -2.81
N VAL A 54 5.80 4.53 -3.37
CA VAL A 54 6.33 3.66 -4.41
C VAL A 54 6.76 2.35 -3.74
N ASP A 55 6.11 1.26 -4.11
CA ASP A 55 6.44 -0.09 -3.67
C ASP A 55 7.38 -0.75 -4.68
N HIS A 56 8.36 -1.49 -4.17
CA HIS A 56 9.39 -2.15 -4.97
C HIS A 56 9.81 -3.47 -4.30
N CYS A 57 10.28 -4.42 -5.11
CA CYS A 57 10.84 -5.64 -4.57
C CYS A 57 12.21 -5.37 -3.96
N HIS A 58 12.41 -5.71 -2.69
CA HIS A 58 13.69 -5.48 -2.00
C HIS A 58 14.85 -6.36 -2.51
N LYS A 59 14.56 -7.40 -3.31
CA LYS A 59 15.58 -8.29 -3.90
C LYS A 59 16.05 -7.82 -5.27
N SER A 60 15.11 -7.47 -6.16
CA SER A 60 15.41 -7.11 -7.54
C SER A 60 15.42 -5.59 -7.79
N GLY A 61 14.92 -4.78 -6.85
CA GLY A 61 14.75 -3.34 -7.02
C GLY A 61 13.57 -2.95 -7.94
N VAL A 62 12.89 -3.92 -8.55
CA VAL A 62 11.79 -3.67 -9.50
C VAL A 62 10.64 -2.95 -8.80
N VAL A 63 10.26 -1.78 -9.33
CA VAL A 63 9.06 -1.03 -8.91
C VAL A 63 7.82 -1.82 -9.29
N ARG A 64 6.92 -2.03 -8.33
CA ARG A 64 5.67 -2.79 -8.50
C ARG A 64 4.44 -1.92 -8.65
N GLY A 65 4.46 -0.72 -8.06
CA GLY A 65 3.37 0.25 -8.19
C GLY A 65 3.24 1.17 -6.97
N LEU A 66 2.10 1.86 -6.88
CA LEU A 66 1.83 2.83 -5.82
C LEU A 66 0.83 2.28 -4.79
N LEU A 67 1.23 2.29 -3.52
CA LEU A 67 0.47 1.75 -2.40
C LEU A 67 0.19 2.81 -1.34
N CYS A 68 -0.93 2.69 -0.62
CA CYS A 68 -1.12 3.51 0.59
C CYS A 68 -0.16 3.06 1.70
N ARG A 69 0.16 3.96 2.64
CA ARG A 69 1.09 3.67 3.76
C ARG A 69 0.75 2.38 4.50
N ARG A 70 -0.54 2.13 4.80
CA ARG A 70 -0.99 0.91 5.48
C ARG A 70 -0.67 -0.35 4.67
N CYS A 71 -1.02 -0.38 3.39
CA CYS A 71 -0.73 -1.53 2.54
C CYS A 71 0.78 -1.73 2.36
N ASN A 72 1.53 -0.66 2.12
CA ASN A 72 2.97 -0.74 1.91
C ASN A 72 3.70 -1.24 3.17
N SER A 73 3.55 -0.53 4.29
CA SER A 73 4.38 -0.78 5.48
C SER A 73 3.83 -1.88 6.39
N GLN A 74 2.51 -2.01 6.50
CA GLN A 74 1.91 -2.99 7.43
C GLN A 74 1.60 -4.31 6.74
N LEU A 75 0.94 -4.28 5.57
CA LEU A 75 0.54 -5.51 4.90
C LEU A 75 1.72 -6.17 4.18
N ILE A 76 2.39 -5.46 3.28
CA ILE A 76 3.48 -6.03 2.46
C ILE A 76 4.77 -6.19 3.26
N ALA A 77 5.31 -5.10 3.82
CA ALA A 77 6.63 -5.16 4.47
C ALA A 77 6.63 -5.93 5.81
N ARG A 78 5.65 -5.69 6.69
CA ARG A 78 5.63 -6.29 8.04
C ARG A 78 4.81 -7.57 8.12
N GLY A 79 3.60 -7.57 7.56
CA GLY A 79 2.65 -8.66 7.64
C GLY A 79 3.07 -9.85 6.79
N ALA A 80 3.25 -9.64 5.49
CA ALA A 80 3.62 -10.68 4.54
C ALA A 80 5.13 -10.82 4.35
N ARG A 81 5.93 -9.85 4.80
CA ARG A 81 7.40 -9.82 4.60
C ARG A 81 7.79 -10.07 3.15
N ASP A 82 7.08 -9.40 2.23
CA ASP A 82 7.25 -9.54 0.79
C ASP A 82 6.97 -10.95 0.22
N SER A 83 6.29 -11.84 0.97
CA SER A 83 5.93 -13.18 0.55
C SER A 83 4.51 -13.25 -0.02
N PRO A 84 4.33 -13.51 -1.33
CA PRO A 84 3.01 -13.70 -1.92
C PRO A 84 2.26 -14.92 -1.35
N VAL A 85 3.00 -15.95 -0.92
CA VAL A 85 2.41 -17.17 -0.34
C VAL A 85 1.66 -16.85 0.95
N ILE A 86 2.23 -16.01 1.81
CA ILE A 86 1.57 -15.60 3.06
C ILE A 86 0.25 -14.87 2.76
N LEU A 87 0.21 -14.03 1.73
CA LEU A 87 -1.01 -13.30 1.36
C LEU A 87 -2.10 -14.22 0.79
N ARG A 88 -1.73 -15.23 0.00
CA ARG A 88 -2.69 -16.25 -0.49
C ARG A 88 -3.25 -17.06 0.68
N ASN A 89 -2.37 -17.58 1.54
CA ASN A 89 -2.78 -18.31 2.73
C ASN A 89 -3.64 -17.47 3.67
N ALA A 90 -3.41 -16.15 3.75
CA ALA A 90 -4.23 -15.25 4.53
C ALA A 90 -5.63 -15.06 3.94
N ALA A 91 -5.77 -15.03 2.61
CA ALA A 91 -7.07 -15.05 1.95
C ALA A 91 -7.80 -16.38 2.23
N ASP A 92 -7.11 -17.51 2.01
CA ASP A 92 -7.65 -18.85 2.26
C ASP A 92 -8.10 -19.00 3.72
N TYR A 93 -7.31 -18.52 4.69
CA TYR A 93 -7.64 -18.56 6.12
C TYR A 93 -8.92 -17.77 6.46
N LEU A 94 -9.17 -16.64 5.78
CA LEU A 94 -10.36 -15.83 6.02
C LEU A 94 -11.61 -16.45 5.39
N GLU A 95 -11.46 -17.16 4.27
CA GLU A 95 -12.56 -17.81 3.55
C GLU A 95 -12.91 -19.19 4.13
N ASP A 96 -11.90 -19.99 4.48
CA ASP A 96 -12.03 -21.32 5.11
C ASP A 96 -11.18 -21.39 6.40
N PRO A 97 -11.63 -20.76 7.50
CA PRO A 97 -10.87 -20.77 8.74
C PRO A 97 -10.85 -22.18 9.36
N PRO A 98 -9.65 -22.71 9.70
CA PRO A 98 -9.51 -24.07 10.20
C PRO A 98 -10.28 -24.35 11.48
N ALA A 99 -10.57 -23.31 12.29
CA ALA A 99 -11.39 -23.45 13.49
C ALA A 99 -12.80 -23.99 13.17
N ILE A 100 -13.42 -23.54 12.07
CA ILE A 100 -14.74 -24.02 11.66
C ILE A 100 -14.68 -25.52 11.31
N ARG A 101 -13.61 -25.95 10.65
CA ARG A 101 -13.40 -27.35 10.23
C ARG A 101 -13.10 -28.28 11.39
N PHE A 102 -12.26 -27.86 12.33
CA PHE A 102 -11.77 -28.75 13.39
C PHE A 102 -12.65 -28.73 14.64
N ILE A 103 -13.21 -27.57 15.01
CA ILE A 103 -13.93 -27.41 16.29
C ILE A 103 -15.33 -26.79 16.11
N GLY A 104 -15.78 -26.59 14.87
CA GLY A 104 -17.06 -25.98 14.54
C GLY A 104 -17.08 -24.46 14.75
N LYS A 105 -18.23 -23.83 14.42
CA LYS A 105 -18.41 -22.39 14.64
C LYS A 105 -18.40 -22.06 16.13
N ARG A 106 -17.64 -21.04 16.50
CA ARG A 106 -17.53 -20.48 17.85
C ARG A 106 -17.49 -18.96 17.75
N TYR A 107 -18.02 -18.29 18.77
CA TYR A 107 -18.02 -16.84 18.86
C TYR A 107 -17.08 -16.42 19.99
N HIS A 108 -16.35 -15.32 19.80
CA HIS A 108 -15.61 -14.71 20.89
C HIS A 108 -16.59 -14.36 22.01
N ARG A 109 -16.23 -14.65 23.26
CA ARG A 109 -17.01 -14.17 24.41
C ARG A 109 -16.74 -12.68 24.50
N GLU A 110 -17.78 -11.86 24.46
CA GLU A 110 -17.64 -10.46 24.85
C GLU A 110 -17.27 -10.47 26.34
N ASP A 111 -16.01 -10.20 26.66
CA ASP A 111 -15.65 -9.81 28.01
C ASP A 111 -16.40 -8.51 28.26
N GLY A 112 -17.38 -8.52 29.17
CA GLY A 112 -18.27 -7.40 29.47
C GLY A 112 -17.54 -6.15 29.96
N LYS A 113 -16.88 -5.44 29.05
CA LYS A 113 -16.32 -4.10 29.24
C LYS A 113 -16.84 -3.20 28.12
N LYS A 114 -17.97 -2.57 28.42
CA LYS A 114 -18.34 -1.27 27.84
C LYS A 114 -17.33 -0.21 28.28
#